data_AF-A0A537KXC5-F1
#
_entry.id   AF-A0A537KXC5-F1
#
_cell.length_a   1.000
_cell.length_b   1.000
_cell.length_c   1.000
_cell.angle_alpha   90.00
_cell.angle_beta   90.00
_cell.angle_gamma   90.00
#
_symmetry.space_group_name_H-M   'P 1'
#
loop_
_entity.id
_entity.type
_entity.pdbx_description
1 polymer ?
#
loop_
_entity_poly.entity_id
_entity_poly.type
_entity_poly.pdbx_seq_one_letter_code
_entity_poly.pdbx_strand_id
1 'polypeptide(L)'
;MTALACRRPHVETLALVLSVSLFGFCSAETLPTKGAVDSRLRTALYSAEEIYRLVGFVGYDIELIFEPGERFTGKGGGDLEGVAIEAFENHVHIKPRAAVVATNLVIYTDRRAYRFDYSAS
;
A
#
# COMPACT_ATOMS: atom_id res chain seq x y z
N MET A 1 60.21 21.60 -50.84
CA MET A 1 60.97 20.85 -49.82
C MET A 1 60.48 21.27 -48.46
N THR A 2 60.25 20.28 -47.60
CA THR A 2 60.07 20.34 -46.14
C THR A 2 58.69 20.76 -45.59
N ALA A 3 58.04 19.78 -44.96
CA ALA A 3 56.82 19.84 -44.18
C ALA A 3 57.09 20.25 -42.72
N LEU A 4 56.09 20.80 -42.02
CA LEU A 4 55.85 20.81 -40.56
C LEU A 4 54.62 21.70 -40.31
N ALA A 5 53.68 21.48 -39.41
CA ALA A 5 53.20 20.32 -38.68
C ALA A 5 51.85 20.77 -38.06
N CYS A 6 50.92 19.83 -37.98
CA CYS A 6 49.61 19.95 -37.35
C CYS A 6 49.74 20.23 -35.84
N ARG A 7 48.89 21.12 -35.30
CA ARG A 7 48.28 20.95 -33.97
C ARG A 7 47.04 21.83 -33.83
N ARG A 8 45.87 21.23 -34.03
CA ARG A 8 44.61 21.75 -33.50
C ARG A 8 44.55 21.36 -32.01
N PRO A 9 44.38 22.29 -31.06
CA PRO A 9 44.06 21.90 -29.70
C PRO A 9 42.59 21.44 -29.69
N HIS A 10 42.39 20.13 -29.66
CA HIS A 10 41.13 19.54 -29.25
C HIS A 10 40.95 19.89 -27.78
N VAL A 11 40.13 20.91 -27.51
CA VAL A 11 39.61 21.19 -26.18
C VAL A 11 38.62 20.07 -25.90
N GLU A 12 39.12 18.97 -25.35
CA GLU A 12 38.28 17.89 -24.83
C GLU A 12 37.65 18.38 -23.53
N THR A 13 36.51 19.04 -23.68
CA THR A 13 35.64 19.40 -22.56
C THR A 13 35.06 18.10 -22.01
N LEU A 14 35.71 17.57 -20.97
CA LEU A 14 35.26 16.41 -20.21
C LEU A 14 33.94 16.77 -19.49
N ALA A 15 32.81 16.45 -20.12
CA ALA A 15 31.49 16.63 -19.52
C ALA A 15 31.26 15.53 -18.47
N LEU A 16 31.44 15.89 -17.20
CA LEU A 16 31.11 15.05 -16.05
C LEU A 16 29.58 14.91 -15.96
N VAL A 17 29.04 13.75 -16.37
CA VAL A 17 27.62 13.41 -16.22
C VAL A 17 27.35 13.10 -14.75
N LEU A 18 26.66 14.02 -14.07
CA LEU A 18 26.21 13.84 -12.69
C LEU A 18 24.92 13.00 -12.70
N SER A 19 25.07 11.67 -12.60
CA SER A 19 23.96 10.74 -12.45
C SER A 19 23.33 10.91 -11.06
N VAL A 20 22.29 11.73 -10.94
CA VAL A 20 21.50 11.85 -9.71
C VAL A 20 20.61 10.61 -9.59
N SER A 21 21.01 9.66 -8.74
CA SER A 21 20.20 8.49 -8.41
C SER A 21 19.00 8.91 -7.56
N LEU A 22 17.82 8.92 -8.16
CA LEU A 22 16.54 9.04 -7.47
C LEU A 22 16.24 7.73 -6.73
N PHE A 23 16.79 7.57 -5.52
CA PHE A 23 16.35 6.53 -4.60
C PHE A 23 14.98 6.94 -4.03
N GLY A 24 13.91 6.41 -4.60
CA GLY A 24 12.57 6.52 -4.01
C GLY A 24 12.51 5.67 -2.74
N PHE A 25 12.06 6.26 -1.64
CA PHE A 25 11.70 5.50 -0.44
C PHE A 25 10.48 4.63 -0.78
N CYS A 26 10.66 3.31 -0.87
CA CYS A 26 9.56 2.37 -0.95
C CYS A 26 9.13 2.01 0.48
N SER A 27 8.09 2.68 0.99
CA SER A 27 7.40 2.25 2.21
C SER A 27 6.40 1.17 1.80
N ALA A 28 6.57 -0.06 2.31
CA ALA A 28 5.70 -1.19 1.99
C ALA A 28 4.41 -1.25 2.84
N GLU A 29 4.30 -0.37 3.86
CA GLU A 29 3.15 -0.25 4.75
C GLU A 29 2.67 1.21 4.78
N THR A 30 1.51 1.46 4.21
CA THR A 30 0.86 2.77 4.13
C THR A 30 -0.33 2.82 5.07
N LEU A 31 -0.33 3.81 5.95
CA LEU A 31 -1.52 4.20 6.71
C LEU A 31 -2.46 5.02 5.82
N PRO A 32 -3.73 4.61 5.63
CA PRO A 32 -4.69 5.39 4.87
C PRO A 32 -4.83 6.83 5.38
N THR A 33 -5.01 7.76 4.44
CA THR A 33 -5.13 9.20 4.68
C THR A 33 -6.36 9.50 5.52
N LYS A 34 -6.19 10.25 6.61
CA LYS A 34 -7.27 10.63 7.53
C LYS A 34 -8.22 11.65 6.89
N GLY A 35 -9.52 11.50 7.16
CA GLY A 35 -10.53 12.48 6.81
C GLY A 35 -10.35 13.79 7.59
N ALA A 36 -10.82 14.88 6.99
CA ALA A 36 -10.67 16.23 7.57
C ALA A 36 -11.58 16.47 8.79
N VAL A 37 -12.73 15.80 8.85
CA VAL A 37 -13.74 15.98 9.93
C VAL A 37 -13.56 14.94 11.03
N ASP A 38 -13.44 13.66 10.67
CA ASP A 38 -13.21 12.57 11.59
C ASP A 38 -12.00 11.75 11.12
N SER A 39 -10.98 11.68 11.96
CA SER A 39 -9.72 10.99 11.66
C SER A 39 -9.82 9.45 11.62
N ARG A 40 -10.95 8.90 12.07
CA ARG A 40 -11.26 7.47 11.99
C ARG A 40 -11.72 7.07 10.60
N LEU A 41 -12.35 8.00 9.87
CA LEU A 41 -12.60 7.82 8.44
C LEU A 41 -11.27 8.00 7.71
N ARG A 42 -10.89 7.00 6.90
CA ARG A 42 -9.65 7.06 6.14
C ARG A 42 -9.83 6.54 4.73
N THR A 43 -9.01 7.04 3.80
CA THR A 43 -9.05 6.68 2.38
C THR A 43 -7.65 6.40 1.88
N ALA A 44 -7.50 5.36 1.06
CA ALA A 44 -6.27 5.04 0.36
C ALA A 44 -6.57 4.70 -1.09
N LEU A 45 -5.64 5.02 -2.00
CA LEU A 45 -5.68 4.49 -3.36
C LEU A 45 -5.22 3.04 -3.33
N TYR A 46 -5.86 2.20 -4.14
CA TYR A 46 -5.45 0.82 -4.29
C TYR A 46 -4.05 0.72 -4.93
N SER A 47 -3.21 -0.11 -4.33
CA SER A 47 -1.98 -0.65 -4.91
C SER A 47 -1.89 -2.14 -4.60
N ALA A 48 -1.45 -2.93 -5.58
CA ALA A 48 -1.25 -4.37 -5.44
C ALA A 48 -0.04 -4.75 -4.57
N GLU A 49 0.89 -3.80 -4.39
CA GLU A 49 2.14 -3.95 -3.65
C GLU A 49 2.04 -3.38 -2.21
N GLU A 50 0.85 -2.98 -1.80
CA GLU A 50 0.61 -2.28 -0.54
C GLU A 50 -0.01 -3.19 0.53
N ILE A 51 0.42 -3.01 1.77
CA ILE A 51 -0.20 -3.62 2.96
C ILE A 51 -0.80 -2.51 3.82
N TYR A 52 -2.12 -2.55 3.99
CA TYR A 52 -2.83 -1.54 4.79
C TYR A 52 -2.98 -1.99 6.23
N ARG A 53 -2.59 -1.15 7.18
CA ARG A 53 -2.75 -1.46 8.60
C ARG A 53 -4.16 -1.17 9.11
N LEU A 54 -4.75 -2.13 9.80
CA LEU A 54 -6.03 -2.04 10.48
C LEU A 54 -5.87 -2.33 11.98
N VAL A 55 -6.50 -1.50 12.81
CA VAL A 55 -6.51 -1.65 14.27
C VAL A 55 -7.95 -1.68 14.75
N GLY A 56 -8.40 -2.86 15.20
CA GLY A 56 -9.74 -3.11 15.71
C GLY A 56 -9.80 -3.07 17.23
N PHE A 57 -11.01 -2.93 17.76
CA PHE A 57 -11.31 -2.94 19.18
C PHE A 57 -12.55 -3.81 19.42
N VAL A 58 -12.56 -4.64 20.45
CA VAL A 58 -13.73 -5.48 20.76
C VAL A 58 -14.94 -4.58 21.01
N GLY A 59 -16.07 -4.94 20.41
CA GLY A 59 -17.30 -4.13 20.45
C GLY A 59 -17.40 -3.06 19.37
N TYR A 60 -16.36 -2.88 18.55
CA TYR A 60 -16.35 -1.98 17.40
C TYR A 60 -16.28 -2.74 16.08
N ASP A 61 -16.63 -2.04 15.01
CA ASP A 61 -16.66 -2.54 13.65
C ASP A 61 -15.79 -1.65 12.75
N ILE A 62 -15.00 -2.27 11.88
CA ILE A 62 -14.30 -1.59 10.80
C ILE A 62 -15.05 -1.89 9.51
N GLU A 63 -15.59 -0.85 8.91
CA GLU A 63 -16.17 -0.92 7.57
C GLU A 63 -15.11 -0.56 6.52
N LEU A 64 -14.88 -1.48 5.60
CA LEU A 64 -14.12 -1.26 4.38
C LEU A 64 -15.12 -1.01 3.24
N ILE A 65 -14.92 0.08 2.51
CA ILE A 65 -15.72 0.43 1.34
C ILE A 65 -14.83 0.36 0.11
N PHE A 66 -15.08 -0.62 -0.75
CA PHE A 66 -14.37 -0.78 -2.02
C PHE A 66 -14.98 0.09 -3.12
N GLU A 67 -14.32 0.11 -4.28
CA GLU A 67 -14.77 0.90 -5.43
C GLU A 67 -16.19 0.50 -5.84
N PRO A 68 -17.06 1.45 -6.25
CA PRO A 68 -18.40 1.11 -6.71
C PRO A 68 -18.41 0.04 -7.81
N GLY A 69 -19.23 -1.00 -7.59
CA GLY A 69 -19.36 -2.15 -8.48
C GLY A 69 -18.26 -3.21 -8.33
N GLU A 70 -17.35 -3.06 -7.36
CA GLU A 70 -16.48 -4.13 -6.89
C GLU A 70 -17.24 -5.00 -5.88
N ARG A 71 -17.06 -6.33 -5.92
CA ARG A 71 -17.84 -7.27 -5.11
C ARG A 71 -16.94 -8.22 -4.35
N PHE A 72 -17.23 -8.43 -3.07
CA PHE A 72 -16.54 -9.42 -2.25
C PHE A 72 -16.68 -10.84 -2.85
N THR A 73 -15.57 -11.56 -2.94
CA THR A 73 -15.52 -12.95 -3.45
C THR A 73 -14.89 -13.92 -2.45
N GLY A 74 -14.11 -13.43 -1.49
CA GLY A 74 -13.49 -14.30 -0.49
C GLY A 74 -12.59 -13.58 0.50
N LYS A 75 -12.13 -14.34 1.49
CA LYS A 75 -11.22 -13.89 2.55
C LYS A 75 -10.15 -14.93 2.81
N GLY A 76 -8.96 -14.48 3.19
CA GLY A 76 -7.85 -15.30 3.67
C GLY A 76 -7.13 -14.62 4.83
N GLY A 77 -6.33 -15.37 5.57
CA GLY A 77 -5.58 -14.86 6.72
C GLY A 77 -5.06 -16.00 7.58
N GLY A 78 -4.26 -15.66 8.59
CA GLY A 78 -3.82 -16.59 9.63
C GLY A 78 -4.95 -16.93 10.61
N ASP A 79 -5.06 -16.15 11.69
CA ASP A 79 -5.96 -16.43 12.82
C ASP A 79 -7.39 -15.92 12.58
N LEU A 80 -8.03 -16.42 11.52
CA LEU A 80 -9.39 -16.02 11.12
C LEU A 80 -10.45 -16.35 12.17
N GLU A 81 -10.22 -17.29 13.09
CA GLU A 81 -11.13 -17.55 14.20
C GLU A 81 -11.26 -16.34 15.15
N GLY A 82 -10.20 -15.53 15.25
CA GLY A 82 -10.16 -14.30 16.05
C GLY A 82 -10.83 -13.10 15.36
N VAL A 83 -11.30 -13.23 14.11
CA VAL A 83 -11.80 -12.11 13.31
C VAL A 83 -13.09 -12.48 12.59
N ALA A 84 -14.19 -11.79 12.91
CA ALA A 84 -15.40 -11.89 12.12
C ALA A 84 -15.27 -11.02 10.86
N ILE A 85 -15.60 -11.56 9.70
CA ILE A 85 -15.61 -10.84 8.43
C ILE A 85 -16.93 -11.14 7.71
N GLU A 86 -17.71 -10.10 7.49
CA GLU A 86 -19.02 -10.11 6.84
C GLU A 86 -19.00 -9.15 5.64
N ALA A 87 -19.76 -9.42 4.59
CA ALA A 87 -19.74 -8.60 3.38
C ALA A 87 -21.15 -8.35 2.82
N PHE A 88 -21.35 -7.15 2.29
CA PHE A 88 -22.56 -6.74 1.60
C PHE A 88 -22.20 -5.79 0.45
N GLU A 89 -22.50 -6.17 -0.79
CA GLU A 89 -22.09 -5.42 -1.98
C GLU A 89 -20.57 -5.12 -2.02
N ASN A 90 -20.18 -3.85 -2.11
CA ASN A 90 -18.79 -3.38 -2.06
C ASN A 90 -18.31 -3.06 -0.63
N HIS A 91 -19.09 -3.43 0.40
CA HIS A 91 -18.78 -3.20 1.80
C HIS A 91 -18.33 -4.50 2.48
N VAL A 92 -17.30 -4.39 3.32
CA VAL A 92 -16.82 -5.49 4.18
C VAL A 92 -16.67 -4.99 5.60
N HIS A 93 -17.27 -5.70 6.54
CA HIS A 93 -17.23 -5.43 7.96
C HIS A 93 -16.24 -6.38 8.64
N ILE A 94 -15.33 -5.84 9.44
CA ILE A 94 -14.29 -6.57 10.17
C ILE A 94 -14.43 -6.29 11.67
N LYS A 95 -14.69 -7.34 12.45
CA LYS A 95 -14.94 -7.24 13.90
C LYS A 95 -14.03 -8.20 14.67
N PRO A 96 -13.27 -7.74 15.68
CA PRO A 96 -12.52 -8.66 16.54
C PRO A 96 -13.46 -9.61 17.30
N ARG A 97 -13.07 -10.89 17.39
CA ARG A 97 -13.72 -11.90 18.24
C ARG A 97 -12.97 -12.18 19.53
N ALA A 98 -11.70 -11.77 19.61
CA ALA A 98 -10.86 -11.88 20.78
C ALA A 98 -10.25 -10.51 21.14
N ALA A 99 -9.93 -10.31 22.42
CA ALA A 99 -9.38 -9.05 22.93
C ALA A 99 -7.97 -8.75 22.39
N VAL A 100 -7.21 -9.78 22.05
CA VAL A 100 -5.87 -9.64 21.46
C VAL A 100 -5.80 -10.53 20.23
N VAL A 101 -5.56 -9.92 19.08
CA VAL A 101 -5.34 -10.59 17.80
C VAL A 101 -4.24 -9.84 17.06
N ALA A 102 -3.34 -10.58 16.41
CA ALA A 102 -2.39 -10.02 15.46
C ALA A 102 -2.23 -11.03 14.31
N THR A 103 -2.70 -10.67 13.12
CA THR A 103 -2.69 -11.57 11.96
C THR A 103 -2.67 -10.78 10.66
N ASN A 104 -2.22 -11.41 9.59
CA ASN A 104 -2.48 -10.92 8.25
C ASN A 104 -3.92 -11.25 7.82
N LEU A 105 -4.51 -10.38 7.01
CA LEU A 105 -5.78 -10.62 6.30
C LEU A 105 -5.63 -10.32 4.81
N VAL A 106 -6.36 -11.05 3.98
CA VAL A 106 -6.56 -10.73 2.56
C VAL A 106 -8.04 -10.71 2.29
N ILE A 107 -8.53 -9.62 1.71
CA ILE A 107 -9.89 -9.53 1.17
C ILE A 107 -9.81 -9.61 -0.34
N TYR A 108 -10.46 -10.63 -0.90
CA TYR A 108 -10.58 -10.82 -2.33
C TYR A 108 -11.91 -10.26 -2.82
N THR A 109 -11.82 -9.54 -3.93
CA THR A 109 -12.98 -9.08 -4.68
C THR A 109 -12.96 -9.70 -6.08
N ASP A 110 -13.93 -9.33 -6.91
CA ASP A 110 -13.94 -9.66 -8.34
C ASP A 110 -12.92 -8.86 -9.17
N ARG A 111 -12.31 -7.81 -8.59
CA ARG A 111 -11.32 -6.96 -9.28
C ARG A 111 -9.91 -7.07 -8.70
N ARG A 112 -9.78 -7.20 -7.38
CA ARG A 112 -8.52 -6.95 -6.65
C ARG A 112 -8.37 -7.88 -5.45
N ALA A 113 -7.14 -7.94 -4.94
CA ALA A 113 -6.82 -8.50 -3.64
C ALA A 113 -6.23 -7.41 -2.76
N TYR A 114 -6.84 -7.17 -1.60
CA TYR A 114 -6.39 -6.19 -0.62
C TYR A 114 -5.71 -6.92 0.53
N ARG A 115 -4.49 -6.50 0.89
CA ARG A 115 -3.69 -7.12 1.95
C ARG A 115 -3.66 -6.21 3.17
N PHE A 116 -3.88 -6.78 4.33
CA PHE A 116 -3.92 -6.05 5.58
C PHE A 116 -3.02 -6.67 6.63
N ASP A 117 -2.34 -5.80 7.38
CA ASP A 117 -1.84 -6.14 8.70
C ASP A 117 -2.91 -5.76 9.72
N TYR A 118 -3.46 -6.75 10.42
CA TYR A 118 -4.59 -6.56 11.33
C TYR A 118 -4.20 -6.84 12.77
N SER A 119 -4.56 -5.92 13.65
CA SER A 119 -4.43 -6.08 15.10
C SER A 119 -5.72 -5.72 15.82
N ALA A 120 -5.95 -6.34 16.98
CA ALA A 120 -6.97 -5.94 17.93
C ALA A 120 -6.39 -5.87 19.35
N SER A 121 -6.72 -4.82 20.09
CA SER A 121 -6.25 -4.54 21.46
C SER A 121 -7.18 -3.60 22.21
#